data_AF-A0A5C5YQ83-F1
#
_entry.id   AF-A0A5C5YQ83-F1
#
_cell.length_a   1.000
_cell.length_b   1.000
_cell.length_c   1.000
_cell.angle_alpha   90.00
_cell.angle_beta   90.00
_cell.angle_gamma   90.00
#
_symmetry.space_group_name_H-M   'P 1'
#
loop_
_entity.id
_entity.type
_entity.pdbx_description
1 polymer ?
#
loop_
_entity_poly.entity_id
_entity_poly.type
_entity_poly.pdbx_seq_one_letter_code
_entity_poly.pdbx_strand_id
1 'polypeptide(L)'
;MQETPGGSPNSPLLADARLRWSLYTLLIAVAIGQWSGRILAVNSVDNARLESYRISQRLNDFRQDLADRGLSAAEIEETSARKRVELEEKLALQRPFLSSNDRSRWVAMRALVEGGTFAIDDYVSQPGWDTIDKVRHKDQSGELHYYSSKPPLLYIMLAGEYWLINKATGWTLGDEPYAVGRLMLLTFSVAPFALMLTLVAALAERFCESLWARLYVVACASFGTMLTAFAVVLNNHLFAAVSAALAAYAWVRVRESSAPQLRWFILAGLAAAFTAANELPALAMLVGIGLSLLVRWPRATLVAYAPAALLVMVAFFATTYYAHGSLKPPYMHRDEENVEDNWYRYPNSHWNDPQGMDAGEQCKGVYTLHALVGHHGLFSMTPIWLLAAAGAGAWLITGSGLRRELAFGVTGLTVVVLVFYLGLRPQVDRNYGGMTNGLRWMFWFSPLWLAVMSPAADWASRTAVRRAGAMVLLAFSALSAAYPTWNPWTQPWIYNWMQWCGFELLG
;
A
#
# COMPACT_ATOMS: atom_id res chain seq x y z
N MET A 1 -11.72 -54.38 -18.53
CA MET A 1 -10.32 -54.10 -18.92
C MET A 1 -10.40 -53.19 -20.14
N GLN A 2 -9.59 -52.12 -20.17
CA GLN A 2 -9.45 -51.10 -21.24
C GLN A 2 -10.62 -50.10 -21.35
N GLU A 3 -10.44 -48.77 -21.35
CA GLU A 3 -9.25 -47.92 -21.38
C GLU A 3 -9.58 -46.58 -20.69
N THR A 4 -8.78 -46.20 -19.70
CA THR A 4 -8.70 -44.83 -19.19
C THR A 4 -7.85 -43.99 -20.15
N PRO A 5 -8.26 -42.78 -20.57
CA PRO A 5 -7.38 -41.89 -21.31
C PRO A 5 -6.36 -41.28 -20.33
N GLY A 6 -5.26 -42.02 -20.13
CA GLY A 6 -4.04 -41.50 -19.53
C GLY A 6 -3.39 -40.55 -20.51
N GLY A 7 -3.72 -39.25 -20.40
CA GLY A 7 -2.96 -38.20 -21.07
C GLY A 7 -1.51 -38.27 -20.59
N SER A 8 -0.59 -38.55 -21.52
CA SER A 8 0.86 -38.55 -21.25
C SER A 8 1.26 -37.24 -20.56
N PRO A 9 2.03 -37.29 -19.45
CA PRO A 9 2.53 -36.09 -18.77
C PRO A 9 3.52 -35.26 -19.61
N ASN A 10 3.82 -35.69 -20.85
CA ASN A 10 4.77 -35.09 -21.79
C ASN A 10 4.10 -34.54 -23.06
N SER A 11 2.94 -33.89 -22.97
CA SER A 11 2.43 -33.13 -24.12
C SER A 11 3.23 -31.82 -24.29
N PRO A 12 3.59 -31.40 -25.53
CA PRO A 12 4.36 -30.18 -25.78
C PRO A 12 3.71 -28.92 -25.20
N LEU A 13 2.37 -28.86 -25.19
CA LEU A 13 1.59 -27.76 -24.61
C LEU A 13 1.72 -27.71 -23.07
N LEU A 14 1.76 -28.87 -22.41
CA LEU A 14 1.99 -28.95 -20.96
C LEU A 14 3.45 -28.62 -20.60
N ALA A 15 4.41 -29.05 -21.42
CA ALA A 15 5.82 -28.70 -21.24
C ALA A 15 6.04 -27.17 -21.38
N ASP A 16 5.38 -26.53 -22.33
CA ASP A 16 5.41 -25.08 -22.53
C ASP A 16 4.76 -24.33 -21.35
N ALA A 17 3.60 -24.77 -20.87
CA ALA A 17 2.96 -24.17 -19.69
C ALA A 17 3.80 -24.30 -18.41
N ARG A 18 4.43 -25.46 -18.18
CA ARG A 18 5.35 -25.66 -17.05
C ARG A 18 6.54 -24.72 -17.13
N LEU A 19 7.15 -24.57 -18.31
CA LEU A 19 8.25 -23.63 -18.52
C LEU A 19 7.84 -22.19 -18.21
N ARG A 20 6.67 -21.75 -18.69
CA ARG A 20 6.15 -20.40 -18.41
C ARG A 20 5.95 -20.15 -16.92
N TRP A 21 5.32 -21.08 -16.20
CA TRP A 21 5.15 -20.97 -14.75
C TRP A 21 6.47 -21.02 -13.98
N SER A 22 7.46 -21.77 -14.46
CA SER A 22 8.82 -21.70 -13.92
C SER A 22 9.42 -20.30 -14.10
N LEU A 23 9.27 -19.68 -15.28
CA LEU A 23 9.73 -18.31 -15.52
C LEU A 23 9.00 -17.28 -14.64
N TYR A 24 7.68 -17.41 -14.47
CA TYR A 24 6.92 -16.54 -13.55
C TYR A 24 7.39 -16.71 -12.12
N THR A 25 7.63 -17.95 -11.69
CA THR A 25 8.13 -18.26 -10.34
C THR A 25 9.50 -17.62 -10.12
N LEU A 26 10.39 -17.63 -11.10
CA LEU A 26 11.68 -16.93 -11.02
C LEU A 26 11.50 -15.41 -10.84
N LEU A 27 10.64 -14.78 -11.64
CA LEU A 27 10.36 -13.34 -11.52
C LEU A 27 9.73 -12.98 -10.16
N ILE A 28 8.82 -13.82 -9.67
CA ILE A 28 8.17 -13.68 -8.37
C ILE A 28 9.18 -13.86 -7.24
N ALA A 29 10.02 -14.89 -7.30
CA ALA A 29 11.05 -15.17 -6.29
C ALA A 29 12.05 -14.01 -6.19
N VAL A 30 12.50 -13.46 -7.31
CA VAL A 30 13.37 -12.28 -7.31
C VAL A 30 12.66 -11.07 -6.70
N ALA A 31 11.40 -10.80 -7.07
CA ALA A 31 10.64 -9.68 -6.52
C ALA A 31 10.44 -9.80 -5.01
N ILE A 32 10.10 -11.00 -4.53
CA ILE A 32 9.97 -11.33 -3.10
C ILE A 32 11.32 -11.13 -2.39
N GLY A 33 12.41 -11.63 -2.95
CA GLY A 33 13.75 -11.46 -2.38
C GLY A 33 14.13 -9.98 -2.23
N GLN A 34 13.82 -9.15 -3.23
CA GLN A 34 14.04 -7.70 -3.18
C GLN A 34 13.17 -7.03 -2.10
N TRP A 35 11.90 -7.40 -1.98
CA TRP A 35 11.01 -6.87 -0.95
C TRP A 35 11.48 -7.23 0.46
N SER A 36 11.77 -8.52 0.70
CA SER A 36 12.27 -9.00 1.98
C SER A 36 13.61 -8.35 2.34
N GLY A 37 14.54 -8.27 1.39
CA GLY A 37 15.82 -7.59 1.59
C GLY A 37 15.67 -6.13 1.99
N ARG A 38 14.75 -5.40 1.34
CA ARG A 38 14.45 -4.00 1.69
C ARG A 38 13.84 -3.87 3.08
N ILE A 39 12.88 -4.73 3.46
CA ILE A 39 12.28 -4.74 4.82
C ILE A 39 13.36 -4.97 5.88
N LEU A 40 14.27 -5.92 5.65
CA LEU A 40 15.36 -6.23 6.57
C LEU A 40 16.39 -5.09 6.68
N ALA A 41 16.52 -4.28 5.64
CA ALA A 41 17.51 -3.22 5.56
C ALA A 41 16.97 -1.81 5.85
N VAL A 42 15.70 -1.65 6.28
CA VAL A 42 15.04 -0.37 6.64
C VAL A 42 15.87 0.51 7.60
N ASN A 43 16.84 -0.06 8.30
CA ASN A 43 17.86 0.69 9.04
C ASN A 43 18.98 1.05 8.06
N SER A 44 18.79 2.13 7.30
CA SER A 44 19.80 2.56 6.33
C SER A 44 21.16 2.70 7.03
N VAL A 45 22.20 2.14 6.40
CA VAL A 45 23.58 2.18 6.92
C VAL A 45 23.99 3.61 7.27
N ASP A 46 23.48 4.60 6.53
CA ASP A 46 23.76 6.01 6.75
C ASP A 46 23.13 6.57 8.02
N ASN A 47 21.88 6.20 8.35
CA ASN A 47 21.27 6.60 9.62
C ASN A 47 21.97 5.94 10.81
N ALA A 48 22.34 4.66 10.67
CA ALA A 48 23.17 3.96 11.66
C ALA A 48 24.51 4.64 11.88
N ARG A 49 25.18 5.01 10.79
CA ARG A 49 26.47 5.68 10.82
C ARG A 49 26.35 7.07 11.42
N LEU A 50 25.33 7.85 11.05
CA LEU A 50 25.10 9.21 11.54
C LEU A 50 24.76 9.22 13.03
N GLU A 51 23.90 8.31 13.46
CA GLU A 51 23.55 8.13 14.87
C GLU A 51 24.80 7.75 15.69
N SER A 52 25.54 6.72 15.26
CA SER A 52 26.78 6.29 15.90
C SER A 52 27.82 7.40 15.96
N TYR A 53 27.96 8.20 14.90
CA TYR A 53 28.85 9.34 14.83
C TYR A 53 28.44 10.44 15.82
N ARG A 54 27.16 10.84 15.85
CA ARG A 54 26.65 11.87 16.77
C ARG A 54 26.79 11.45 18.24
N ILE A 55 26.50 10.20 18.56
CA ILE A 55 26.67 9.65 19.92
C ILE A 55 28.15 9.67 20.30
N SER A 56 29.02 9.16 19.43
CA SER A 56 30.47 9.10 19.70
C SER A 56 31.08 10.49 19.86
N GLN A 57 30.69 11.45 19.02
CA GLN A 57 31.14 12.83 19.11
C GLN A 57 30.75 13.45 20.46
N ARG A 58 29.46 13.43 20.83
CA ARG A 58 29.00 14.00 22.10
C ARG A 58 29.58 13.28 23.32
N LEU A 59 29.82 11.98 23.22
CA LEU A 59 30.43 11.21 24.31
C LEU A 59 31.92 11.58 24.47
N ASN A 60 32.64 11.83 23.39
CA ASN A 60 34.02 12.29 23.44
C ASN A 60 34.12 13.69 24.04
N ASP A 61 33.26 14.62 23.61
CA ASP A 61 33.20 15.97 24.19
C ASP A 61 32.91 15.92 25.70
N PHE A 62 31.97 15.06 26.11
CA PHE A 62 31.62 14.86 27.52
C PHE A 62 32.76 14.24 28.33
N ARG A 63 33.49 13.26 27.78
CA ARG A 63 34.67 12.66 28.43
C ARG A 63 35.76 13.69 28.64
N GLN A 64 35.98 14.56 27.67
CA GLN A 64 36.96 15.63 27.75
C GLN A 64 36.60 16.64 28.85
N ASP A 65 35.33 17.07 28.94
CA ASP A 65 34.87 17.94 30.04
C ASP A 65 35.12 17.32 31.43
N LEU A 66 34.84 16.02 31.60
CA LEU A 66 35.10 15.35 32.87
C LEU A 66 36.60 15.25 33.19
N ALA A 67 37.44 15.02 32.17
CA ALA A 67 38.90 15.00 32.33
C ALA A 67 39.43 16.40 32.71
N ASP A 68 38.94 17.45 32.07
CA ASP A 68 39.32 18.85 32.35
C ASP A 68 38.90 19.28 33.77
N ARG A 69 37.84 18.66 34.30
CA ARG A 69 37.37 18.84 35.69
C ARG A 69 38.13 18.00 36.72
N GLY A 70 39.12 17.21 36.29
CA GLY A 70 40.03 16.47 37.15
C GLY A 70 39.48 15.15 37.72
N LEU A 71 38.44 14.58 37.12
CA LEU A 71 37.90 13.28 37.55
C LEU A 71 38.88 12.13 37.26
N SER A 72 38.85 11.08 38.08
CA SER A 72 39.65 9.88 37.84
C SER A 72 39.14 9.09 36.62
N ALA A 73 40.01 8.29 36.01
CA ALA A 73 39.65 7.47 34.85
C ALA A 73 38.44 6.55 35.11
N ALA A 74 38.33 5.98 36.31
CA ALA A 74 37.22 5.12 36.70
C ALA A 74 35.89 5.89 36.77
N GLU A 75 35.89 7.09 37.34
CA GLU A 75 34.70 7.95 37.44
C GLU A 75 34.25 8.48 36.07
N ILE A 76 35.22 8.79 35.19
CA ILE A 76 34.94 9.18 33.80
C ILE A 76 34.26 8.02 33.06
N GLU A 77 34.75 6.80 33.22
CA GLU A 77 34.21 5.62 32.53
C GLU A 77 32.77 5.31 32.98
N GLU A 78 32.52 5.26 34.29
CA GLU A 78 31.18 5.04 34.84
C GLU A 78 30.19 6.13 34.41
N THR A 79 30.59 7.40 34.50
CA THR A 79 29.72 8.53 34.16
C THR A 79 29.47 8.61 32.65
N SER A 80 30.47 8.27 31.84
CA SER A 80 30.33 8.16 30.38
C SER A 80 29.42 7.01 29.96
N ALA A 81 29.46 5.88 30.67
CA ALA A 81 28.56 4.75 30.39
C ALA A 81 27.10 5.16 30.60
N ARG A 82 26.78 5.85 31.71
CA ARG A 82 25.45 6.44 31.92
C ARG A 82 25.07 7.45 30.84
N LYS A 83 26.01 8.33 30.47
CA LYS A 83 25.77 9.36 29.45
C LYS A 83 25.52 8.78 28.06
N ARG A 84 26.21 7.69 27.73
CA ARG A 84 26.01 6.94 26.48
C ARG A 84 24.57 6.47 26.36
N VAL A 85 24.02 5.84 27.40
CA VAL A 85 22.62 5.37 27.40
C VAL A 85 21.65 6.54 27.17
N GLU A 86 21.84 7.65 27.89
CA GLU A 86 21.02 8.87 27.70
C GLU A 86 21.13 9.43 26.27
N LEU A 87 22.33 9.42 25.68
CA LEU A 87 22.56 9.90 24.32
C LEU A 87 21.97 8.97 23.27
N GLU A 88 22.06 7.65 23.46
CA GLU A 88 21.45 6.65 22.61
C GLU A 88 19.92 6.84 22.55
N GLU A 89 19.28 7.10 23.68
CA GLU A 89 17.85 7.43 23.73
C GLU A 89 17.51 8.76 23.04
N LYS A 90 18.27 9.82 23.35
CA LYS A 90 17.97 11.18 22.84
C LYS A 90 18.32 11.38 21.37
N LEU A 91 19.29 10.64 20.86
CA LEU A 91 19.82 10.79 19.51
C LEU A 91 19.39 9.67 18.57
N ALA A 92 18.52 8.75 19.00
CA ALA A 92 17.94 7.73 18.15
C ALA A 92 17.31 8.35 16.89
N LEU A 93 17.97 8.15 15.76
CA LEU A 93 17.51 8.53 14.43
C LEU A 93 16.80 7.38 13.74
N GLN A 94 17.21 6.14 14.02
CA GLN A 94 16.57 4.98 13.42
C GLN A 94 15.19 4.76 14.03
N ARG A 95 14.18 4.56 13.16
CA ARG A 95 12.86 4.08 13.56
C ARG A 95 12.36 3.04 12.55
N PRO A 96 11.65 1.98 12.97
CA PRO A 96 11.08 1.01 12.04
C PRO A 96 9.81 1.51 11.34
N PHE A 97 9.24 2.63 11.79
CA PHE A 97 8.01 3.23 11.25
C PHE A 97 8.35 4.56 10.59
N LEU A 98 8.17 4.62 9.28
CA LEU A 98 8.88 5.54 8.40
C LEU A 98 8.14 6.86 8.15
N SER A 99 6.90 7.00 8.64
CA SER A 99 6.13 8.24 8.65
C SER A 99 5.10 8.27 9.78
N SER A 100 4.41 9.40 9.91
CA SER A 100 3.19 9.51 10.71
C SER A 100 2.09 8.54 10.23
N ASN A 101 2.01 8.24 8.93
CA ASN A 101 0.91 7.51 8.33
C ASN A 101 0.88 6.02 8.70
N ASP A 102 2.01 5.35 8.59
CA ASP A 102 2.16 3.95 9.00
C ASP A 102 2.24 3.85 10.53
N ARG A 103 2.95 4.77 11.19
CA ARG A 103 3.06 4.79 12.67
C ARG A 103 1.70 4.93 13.37
N SER A 104 0.75 5.66 12.77
CA SER A 104 -0.63 5.72 13.27
C SER A 104 -1.31 4.34 13.37
N ARG A 105 -0.99 3.40 12.47
CA ARG A 105 -1.49 2.02 12.53
C ARG A 105 -0.71 1.20 13.54
N TRP A 106 0.62 1.35 13.56
CA TRP A 106 1.48 0.66 14.52
C TRP A 106 1.12 0.99 15.97
N VAL A 107 0.92 2.27 16.29
CA VAL A 107 0.55 2.70 17.64
C VAL A 107 -0.84 2.22 18.04
N ALA A 108 -1.79 2.13 17.09
CA ALA A 108 -3.11 1.55 17.35
C ALA A 108 -3.02 0.04 17.66
N MET A 109 -2.22 -0.71 16.90
CA MET A 109 -1.97 -2.13 17.21
C MET A 109 -1.29 -2.30 18.57
N ARG A 110 -0.35 -1.41 18.88
CA ARG A 110 0.35 -1.38 20.17
C ARG A 110 -0.64 -1.18 21.32
N ALA A 111 -1.48 -0.14 21.23
CA ALA A 111 -2.50 0.13 22.24
C ALA A 111 -3.47 -1.03 22.45
N LEU A 112 -3.87 -1.70 21.36
CA LEU A 112 -4.76 -2.86 21.44
C LEU A 112 -4.12 -4.07 22.12
N VAL A 113 -2.88 -4.42 21.74
CA VAL A 113 -2.24 -5.66 22.19
C VAL A 113 -1.59 -5.48 23.56
N GLU A 114 -0.91 -4.35 23.79
CA GLU A 114 -0.19 -4.07 25.03
C GLU A 114 -1.11 -3.46 26.11
N GLY A 115 -2.10 -2.64 25.70
CA GLY A 115 -2.95 -1.89 26.63
C GLY A 115 -4.40 -2.34 26.69
N GLY A 116 -4.86 -3.18 25.75
CA GLY A 116 -6.26 -3.60 25.68
C GLY A 116 -7.23 -2.46 25.36
N THR A 117 -6.75 -1.38 24.71
CA THR A 117 -7.53 -0.16 24.46
C THR A 117 -7.33 0.37 23.04
N PHE A 118 -8.27 1.19 22.55
CA PHE A 118 -8.09 1.96 21.31
C PHE A 118 -7.44 3.32 21.53
N ALA A 119 -7.46 3.82 22.77
CA ALA A 119 -6.82 5.08 23.13
C ALA A 119 -5.29 4.93 23.00
N ILE A 120 -4.63 5.89 22.36
CA ILE A 120 -3.19 5.83 22.06
C ILE A 120 -2.36 6.77 22.93
N ASP A 121 -2.96 7.44 23.91
CA ASP A 121 -2.36 8.50 24.75
C ASP A 121 -1.02 8.08 25.37
N ASP A 122 -0.98 6.91 26.00
CA ASP A 122 0.19 6.39 26.71
C ASP A 122 1.34 6.00 25.77
N TYR A 123 1.04 5.79 24.49
CA TYR A 123 1.99 5.31 23.50
C TYR A 123 2.49 6.42 22.58
N VAL A 124 1.58 7.29 22.11
CA VAL A 124 1.90 8.36 21.15
C VAL A 124 2.76 9.47 21.76
N SER A 125 2.77 9.57 23.09
CA SER A 125 3.62 10.49 23.87
C SER A 125 5.06 9.98 24.02
N GLN A 126 5.30 8.69 23.76
CA GLN A 126 6.64 8.10 23.89
C GLN A 126 7.55 8.53 22.73
N PRO A 127 8.86 8.71 22.97
CA PRO A 127 9.81 8.99 21.90
C PRO A 127 9.72 7.97 20.77
N GLY A 128 9.64 8.42 19.53
CA GLY A 128 9.56 7.53 18.37
C GLY A 128 8.14 7.20 17.88
N TRP A 129 7.12 7.44 18.71
CA TRP A 129 5.73 7.01 18.47
C TRP A 129 4.76 8.13 18.09
N ASP A 130 5.25 9.37 17.99
CA ASP A 130 4.49 10.57 17.63
C ASP A 130 3.81 10.45 16.25
N THR A 131 2.56 10.89 16.07
CA THR A 131 1.95 10.93 14.74
C THR A 131 1.00 12.11 14.58
N ILE A 132 0.99 12.72 13.40
CA ILE A 132 -0.03 13.69 12.98
C ILE A 132 -1.32 13.00 12.53
N ASP A 133 -1.27 11.72 12.18
CA ASP A 133 -2.42 10.95 11.69
C ASP A 133 -3.26 10.39 12.85
N LYS A 134 -3.61 11.26 13.79
CA LYS A 134 -4.45 10.96 14.95
C LYS A 134 -5.62 11.94 15.06
N VAL A 135 -6.62 11.54 15.82
CA VAL A 135 -7.81 12.34 16.14
C VAL A 135 -8.00 12.36 17.66
N ARG A 136 -8.81 13.28 18.16
CA ARG A 136 -9.15 13.39 19.58
C ARG A 136 -10.66 13.49 19.75
N HIS A 137 -11.25 12.58 20.52
CA HIS A 137 -12.67 12.60 20.86
C HIS A 137 -12.93 11.95 22.22
N LYS A 138 -14.15 12.11 22.72
CA LYS A 138 -14.57 11.53 24.00
C LYS A 138 -14.75 10.02 23.87
N ASP A 139 -14.38 9.27 24.89
CA ASP A 139 -14.74 7.87 25.04
C ASP A 139 -16.18 7.71 25.59
N GLN A 140 -16.54 6.49 26.02
CA GLN A 140 -17.85 6.21 26.62
C GLN A 140 -18.03 6.84 28.02
N SER A 141 -16.93 7.13 28.73
CA SER A 141 -16.96 7.79 30.04
C SER A 141 -17.06 9.31 29.93
N GLY A 142 -16.82 9.86 28.74
CA GLY A 142 -16.80 11.29 28.46
C GLY A 142 -15.40 11.92 28.51
N GLU A 143 -14.36 11.12 28.74
CA GLU A 143 -12.97 11.56 28.78
C GLU A 143 -12.37 11.68 27.37
N LEU A 144 -11.57 12.73 27.15
CA LEU A 144 -10.94 13.01 25.86
C LEU A 144 -9.65 12.23 25.68
N HIS A 145 -9.63 11.32 24.72
CA HIS A 145 -8.45 10.52 24.36
C HIS A 145 -8.01 10.74 22.92
N TYR A 146 -6.75 10.41 22.64
CA TYR A 146 -6.25 10.34 21.28
C TYR A 146 -6.51 8.95 20.69
N TYR A 147 -6.85 8.92 19.40
CA TYR A 147 -7.04 7.69 18.63
C TYR A 147 -6.35 7.77 17.28
N SER A 148 -6.08 6.63 16.66
CA SER A 148 -5.64 6.59 15.26
C SER A 148 -6.74 7.15 14.34
N SER A 149 -6.33 7.93 13.34
CA SER A 149 -7.25 8.40 12.29
C SER A 149 -7.63 7.31 11.25
N LYS A 150 -7.04 6.12 11.34
CA LYS A 150 -7.22 5.05 10.35
C LYS A 150 -8.44 4.18 10.70
N PRO A 151 -9.15 3.63 9.70
CA PRO A 151 -10.22 2.67 9.98
C PRO A 151 -9.73 1.46 10.78
N PRO A 152 -10.49 1.00 11.79
CA PRO A 152 -9.99 -0.04 12.70
C PRO A 152 -9.82 -1.42 12.10
N LEU A 153 -10.66 -1.82 11.15
CA LEU A 153 -10.68 -3.19 10.63
C LEU A 153 -9.29 -3.72 10.27
N LEU A 154 -8.50 -2.96 9.50
CA LEU A 154 -7.19 -3.41 9.06
C LEU A 154 -6.22 -3.58 10.24
N TYR A 155 -6.07 -2.57 11.10
CA TYR A 155 -5.10 -2.69 12.19
C TYR A 155 -5.55 -3.69 13.26
N ILE A 156 -6.86 -3.93 13.45
CA ILE A 156 -7.35 -5.01 14.33
C ILE A 156 -6.98 -6.38 13.79
N MET A 157 -7.13 -6.61 12.48
CA MET A 157 -6.71 -7.88 11.86
C MET A 157 -5.22 -8.13 12.05
N LEU A 158 -4.40 -7.08 11.88
CA LEU A 158 -2.95 -7.17 12.03
C LEU A 158 -2.52 -7.27 13.50
N ALA A 159 -3.28 -6.66 14.42
CA ALA A 159 -3.09 -6.81 15.87
C ALA A 159 -3.22 -8.28 16.31
N GLY A 160 -4.00 -9.10 15.58
CA GLY A 160 -4.07 -10.54 15.82
C GLY A 160 -2.72 -11.27 15.68
N GLU A 161 -1.94 -10.96 14.64
CA GLU A 161 -0.57 -11.53 14.53
C GLU A 161 0.35 -10.93 15.58
N TYR A 162 0.27 -9.61 15.82
CA TYR A 162 1.11 -9.00 16.83
C TYR A 162 0.86 -9.61 18.21
N TRP A 163 -0.40 -9.87 18.55
CA TRP A 163 -0.76 -10.59 19.76
C TRP A 163 -0.15 -11.99 19.82
N LEU A 164 -0.17 -12.75 18.72
CA LEU A 164 0.48 -14.06 18.65
C LEU A 164 1.99 -13.96 18.87
N ILE A 165 2.66 -13.00 18.24
CA ILE A 165 4.09 -12.73 18.43
C ILE A 165 4.36 -12.43 19.91
N ASN A 166 3.62 -11.48 20.48
CA ASN A 166 3.75 -11.08 21.89
C ASN A 166 3.55 -12.27 22.84
N LYS A 167 2.55 -13.11 22.61
CA LYS A 167 2.32 -14.30 23.46
C LYS A 167 3.36 -15.39 23.29
N ALA A 168 3.92 -15.54 22.10
CA ALA A 168 4.92 -16.57 21.83
C ALA A 168 6.33 -16.20 22.30
N THR A 169 6.71 -14.91 22.21
CA THR A 169 8.10 -14.47 22.47
C THR A 169 8.23 -13.53 23.67
N GLY A 170 7.13 -12.93 24.14
CA GLY A 170 7.15 -11.83 25.10
C GLY A 170 7.52 -10.48 24.50
N TRP A 171 7.82 -10.40 23.20
CA TRP A 171 8.24 -9.15 22.56
C TRP A 171 7.10 -8.14 22.46
N THR A 172 7.40 -6.91 22.82
CA THR A 172 6.51 -5.77 22.63
C THR A 172 6.97 -4.93 21.43
N LEU A 173 6.07 -4.14 20.85
CA LEU A 173 6.47 -3.15 19.86
C LEU A 173 7.29 -2.04 20.51
N GLY A 174 7.13 -1.80 21.81
CA GLY A 174 7.98 -0.88 22.57
C GLY A 174 9.43 -1.34 22.69
N ASP A 175 9.65 -2.60 23.06
CA ASP A 175 10.98 -3.12 23.41
C ASP A 175 11.74 -3.65 22.19
N GLU A 176 11.04 -4.33 21.27
CA GLU A 176 11.63 -4.97 20.09
C GLU A 176 11.01 -4.48 18.77
N PRO A 177 10.97 -3.14 18.53
CA PRO A 177 10.18 -2.55 17.44
C PRO A 177 10.63 -3.03 16.05
N TYR A 178 11.92 -3.30 15.87
CA TYR A 178 12.46 -3.80 14.60
C TYR A 178 12.16 -5.27 14.36
N ALA A 179 12.34 -6.12 15.37
CA ALA A 179 12.11 -7.55 15.22
C ALA A 179 10.63 -7.83 14.93
N VAL A 180 9.74 -7.24 15.74
CA VAL A 180 8.29 -7.37 15.57
C VAL A 180 7.84 -6.72 14.26
N GLY A 181 8.25 -5.47 14.00
CA GLY A 181 7.85 -4.74 12.78
C GLY A 181 8.28 -5.44 11.49
N ARG A 182 9.52 -5.94 11.42
CA ARG A 182 10.01 -6.68 10.24
C ARG A 182 9.31 -8.01 10.06
N LEU A 183 9.12 -8.77 11.14
CA LEU A 183 8.40 -10.05 11.08
C LEU A 183 7.00 -9.85 10.50
N MET A 184 6.27 -8.86 11.00
CA MET A 184 4.94 -8.51 10.51
C MET A 184 4.96 -8.02 9.05
N LEU A 185 5.92 -7.18 8.65
CA LEU A 185 5.99 -6.76 7.24
C LEU A 185 6.31 -7.95 6.31
N LEU A 186 7.11 -8.92 6.75
CA LEU A 186 7.37 -10.13 5.98
C LEU A 186 6.10 -10.99 5.81
N THR A 187 5.27 -11.12 6.83
CA THR A 187 4.04 -11.91 6.76
C THR A 187 2.94 -11.20 5.97
N PHE A 188 2.68 -9.92 6.25
CA PHE A 188 1.52 -9.21 5.69
C PHE A 188 1.80 -8.38 4.45
N SER A 189 3.06 -8.08 4.14
CA SER A 189 3.39 -7.40 2.88
C SER A 189 3.86 -8.40 1.83
N VAL A 190 4.84 -9.24 2.16
CA VAL A 190 5.49 -10.11 1.17
C VAL A 190 4.58 -11.25 0.70
N ALA A 191 3.91 -11.95 1.61
CA ALA A 191 3.05 -13.07 1.21
C ALA A 191 1.82 -12.61 0.39
N PRO A 192 1.08 -11.55 0.79
CA PRO A 192 0.00 -11.01 -0.05
C PRO A 192 0.50 -10.47 -1.39
N PHE A 193 1.70 -9.87 -1.44
CA PHE A 193 2.31 -9.44 -2.70
C PHE A 193 2.59 -10.63 -3.64
N ALA A 194 3.16 -11.72 -3.11
CA ALA A 194 3.38 -12.96 -3.87
C ALA A 194 2.07 -13.52 -4.45
N LEU A 195 0.99 -13.50 -3.66
CA LEU A 195 -0.35 -13.87 -4.12
C LEU A 195 -0.81 -12.97 -5.27
N MET A 196 -0.67 -11.65 -5.14
CA MET A 196 -1.04 -10.71 -6.21
C MET A 196 -0.26 -10.99 -7.50
N LEU A 197 1.06 -11.18 -7.43
CA LEU A 197 1.86 -11.49 -8.61
C LEU A 197 1.43 -12.81 -9.26
N THR A 198 1.10 -13.82 -8.47
CA THR A 198 0.60 -15.11 -8.95
C THR A 198 -0.75 -14.95 -9.66
N LEU A 199 -1.66 -14.13 -9.12
CA LEU A 199 -2.94 -13.83 -9.74
C LEU A 199 -2.75 -13.04 -11.05
N VAL A 200 -1.84 -12.07 -11.09
CA VAL A 200 -1.50 -11.33 -12.32
C VAL A 200 -0.89 -12.27 -13.37
N ALA A 201 0.01 -13.18 -13.00
CA ALA A 201 0.54 -14.19 -13.91
C ALA A 201 -0.58 -15.10 -14.47
N ALA A 202 -1.53 -15.51 -13.62
CA ALA A 202 -2.69 -16.28 -14.05
C ALA A 202 -3.63 -15.49 -14.98
N LEU A 203 -3.75 -14.17 -14.82
CA LEU A 203 -4.50 -13.30 -15.74
C LEU A 203 -3.74 -13.09 -17.05
N ALA A 204 -2.41 -12.94 -17.00
CA ALA A 204 -1.56 -12.83 -18.17
C ALA A 204 -1.63 -14.10 -19.04
N GLU A 205 -1.65 -15.29 -18.42
CA GLU A 205 -1.88 -16.57 -19.13
C GLU A 205 -3.19 -16.57 -19.93
N ARG A 206 -4.25 -15.95 -19.39
CA ARG A 206 -5.58 -15.90 -20.01
C ARG A 206 -5.68 -14.88 -21.13
N PHE A 207 -5.05 -13.73 -20.96
CA PHE A 207 -5.33 -12.56 -21.79
C PHE A 207 -4.23 -12.20 -22.78
N CYS A 208 -2.97 -12.55 -22.50
CA CYS A 208 -1.89 -12.36 -23.45
C CYS A 208 -1.79 -13.54 -24.41
N GLU A 209 -1.44 -13.26 -25.67
CA GLU A 209 -1.32 -14.24 -26.74
C GLU A 209 0.11 -14.76 -26.87
N SER A 210 1.10 -13.87 -26.77
CA SER A 210 2.53 -14.18 -26.94
C SER A 210 3.24 -14.47 -25.62
N LEU A 211 4.27 -15.31 -25.65
CA LEU A 211 5.12 -15.57 -24.47
C LEU A 211 5.76 -14.27 -23.95
N TRP A 212 6.26 -13.44 -24.86
CA TRP A 212 6.89 -12.17 -24.51
C TRP A 212 5.92 -11.24 -23.77
N ALA A 213 4.67 -11.11 -24.21
CA ALA A 213 3.69 -10.26 -23.54
C ALA A 213 3.35 -10.76 -22.13
N ARG A 214 3.22 -12.08 -21.96
CA ARG A 214 2.98 -12.68 -20.63
C ARG A 214 4.12 -12.36 -19.67
N LEU A 215 5.37 -12.61 -20.10
CA LEU A 215 6.55 -12.31 -19.28
C LEU A 215 6.68 -10.81 -19.00
N TYR A 216 6.38 -9.96 -19.99
CA TYR A 216 6.41 -8.51 -19.84
C TYR A 216 5.40 -8.02 -18.80
N VAL A 217 4.14 -8.49 -18.83
CA VAL A 217 3.13 -8.11 -17.83
C VAL A 217 3.53 -8.57 -16.43
N VAL A 218 4.05 -9.79 -16.28
CA VAL A 218 4.54 -10.29 -14.98
C VAL A 218 5.76 -9.49 -14.51
N ALA A 219 6.70 -9.14 -15.39
CA ALA A 219 7.83 -8.29 -15.06
C ALA A 219 7.38 -6.87 -14.65
N CYS A 220 6.38 -6.30 -15.32
CA CYS A 220 5.77 -5.03 -14.94
C CYS A 220 5.16 -5.11 -13.53
N ALA A 221 4.44 -6.19 -13.21
CA ALA A 221 3.89 -6.41 -11.87
C ALA A 221 4.99 -6.51 -10.80
N SER A 222 6.04 -7.27 -11.10
CA SER A 222 7.16 -7.54 -10.19
C SER A 222 8.01 -6.30 -9.89
N PHE A 223 8.24 -5.44 -10.88
CA PHE A 223 9.27 -4.39 -10.80
C PHE A 223 8.80 -3.00 -11.20
N GLY A 224 7.76 -2.90 -12.02
CA GLY A 224 7.34 -1.64 -12.65
C GLY A 224 6.23 -0.90 -11.93
N THR A 225 5.71 -1.39 -10.80
CA THR A 225 4.60 -0.73 -10.09
C THR A 225 5.07 0.01 -8.84
N MET A 226 4.45 1.16 -8.55
CA MET A 226 4.72 1.90 -7.31
C MET A 226 4.35 1.15 -6.04
N LEU A 227 3.57 0.05 -6.10
CA LEU A 227 3.35 -0.82 -4.94
C LEU A 227 4.67 -1.32 -4.35
N THR A 228 5.67 -1.54 -5.19
CA THR A 228 7.00 -1.98 -4.74
C THR A 228 7.72 -0.93 -3.90
N ALA A 229 7.47 0.37 -4.10
CA ALA A 229 8.03 1.41 -3.25
C ALA A 229 7.58 1.25 -1.78
N PHE A 230 6.35 0.74 -1.56
CA PHE A 230 5.69 0.67 -0.26
C PHE A 230 5.87 -0.68 0.46
N ALA A 231 6.74 -1.55 -0.07
CA ALA A 231 7.06 -2.85 0.53
C ALA A 231 7.47 -2.76 2.01
N VAL A 232 8.18 -1.67 2.36
CA VAL A 232 8.83 -1.46 3.66
C VAL A 232 7.96 -0.75 4.70
N VAL A 233 6.69 -0.46 4.39
CA VAL A 233 5.79 0.30 5.28
C VAL A 233 4.42 -0.32 5.39
N LEU A 234 3.81 -0.19 6.56
CA LEU A 234 2.43 -0.60 6.76
C LEU A 234 1.46 0.39 6.09
N ASN A 235 0.83 -0.04 4.99
CA ASN A 235 -0.09 0.76 4.21
C ASN A 235 -1.31 -0.05 3.77
N ASN A 236 -2.45 0.61 3.52
CA ASN A 236 -3.69 -0.01 3.06
C ASN A 236 -3.69 -0.29 1.54
N HIS A 237 -2.87 0.42 0.75
CA HIS A 237 -2.85 0.32 -0.71
C HIS A 237 -2.46 -1.07 -1.20
N LEU A 238 -1.53 -1.74 -0.52
CA LEU A 238 -1.15 -3.11 -0.83
C LEU A 238 -2.33 -4.07 -0.62
N PHE A 239 -2.97 -4.05 0.55
CA PHE A 239 -4.14 -4.90 0.83
C PHE A 239 -5.28 -4.66 -0.17
N ALA A 240 -5.50 -3.40 -0.54
CA ALA A 240 -6.45 -3.03 -1.59
C ALA A 240 -6.04 -3.60 -2.96
N ALA A 241 -4.76 -3.52 -3.34
CA ALA A 241 -4.28 -4.10 -4.60
C ALA A 241 -4.44 -5.63 -4.64
N VAL A 242 -4.03 -6.34 -3.58
CA VAL A 242 -4.16 -7.80 -3.52
C VAL A 242 -5.63 -8.23 -3.60
N SER A 243 -6.50 -7.56 -2.86
CA SER A 243 -7.94 -7.85 -2.89
C SER A 243 -8.59 -7.46 -4.23
N ALA A 244 -8.16 -6.38 -4.88
CA ALA A 244 -8.62 -6.03 -6.22
C ALA A 244 -8.20 -7.09 -7.26
N ALA A 245 -6.96 -7.61 -7.17
CA ALA A 245 -6.50 -8.71 -8.02
C ALA A 245 -7.33 -9.97 -7.82
N LEU A 246 -7.63 -10.33 -6.56
CA LEU A 246 -8.46 -11.48 -6.23
C LEU A 246 -9.90 -11.32 -6.71
N ALA A 247 -10.49 -10.13 -6.52
CA ALA A 247 -11.83 -9.81 -6.98
C ALA A 247 -11.94 -9.88 -8.51
N ALA A 248 -10.97 -9.30 -9.23
CA ALA A 248 -10.91 -9.36 -10.68
C ALA A 248 -10.72 -10.79 -11.19
N TYR A 249 -9.80 -11.55 -10.58
CA TYR A 249 -9.61 -12.96 -10.91
C TYR A 249 -10.88 -13.77 -10.70
N ALA A 250 -11.53 -13.64 -9.53
CA ALA A 250 -12.77 -14.34 -9.23
C ALA A 250 -13.90 -13.95 -10.20
N TRP A 251 -14.04 -12.66 -10.53
CA TRP A 251 -14.99 -12.20 -11.54
C TRP A 251 -14.72 -12.86 -12.90
N VAL A 252 -13.47 -12.87 -13.38
CA VAL A 252 -13.08 -13.56 -14.63
C VAL A 252 -13.49 -15.03 -14.59
N ARG A 253 -13.23 -15.75 -13.48
CA ARG A 253 -13.63 -17.15 -13.31
C ARG A 253 -15.14 -17.35 -13.41
N VAL A 254 -15.94 -16.44 -12.85
CA VAL A 254 -17.41 -16.50 -12.98
C VAL A 254 -17.84 -16.25 -14.42
N ARG A 255 -17.24 -15.26 -15.09
CA ARG A 255 -17.62 -14.88 -16.46
C ARG A 255 -17.33 -15.96 -17.50
N GLU A 256 -16.23 -16.69 -17.34
CA GLU A 256 -15.87 -17.81 -18.22
C GLU A 256 -16.69 -19.08 -17.95
N SER A 257 -17.31 -19.19 -16.78
CA SER A 257 -18.06 -20.40 -16.39
C SER A 257 -19.44 -20.45 -17.04
N SER A 258 -19.82 -21.65 -17.50
CA SER A 258 -21.17 -21.97 -18.00
C SER A 258 -22.19 -22.18 -16.88
N ALA A 259 -21.73 -22.48 -15.66
CA ALA A 259 -22.55 -22.68 -14.47
C ALA A 259 -22.02 -21.89 -13.27
N PRO A 260 -22.87 -21.45 -12.34
CA PRO A 260 -22.46 -20.69 -11.18
C PRO A 260 -21.71 -21.58 -10.18
N GLN A 261 -20.44 -21.27 -9.93
CA GLN A 261 -19.66 -21.89 -8.85
C GLN A 261 -19.59 -20.91 -7.67
N LEU A 262 -20.36 -21.17 -6.61
CA LEU A 262 -20.56 -20.23 -5.49
C LEU A 262 -19.25 -19.74 -4.86
N ARG A 263 -18.20 -20.56 -4.83
CA ARG A 263 -16.88 -20.17 -4.33
C ARG A 263 -16.33 -18.89 -4.97
N TRP A 264 -16.54 -18.69 -6.27
CA TRP A 264 -16.02 -17.50 -6.96
C TRP A 264 -16.88 -16.26 -6.67
N PHE A 265 -18.18 -16.44 -6.39
CA PHE A 265 -19.04 -15.34 -5.93
C PHE A 265 -18.68 -14.92 -4.51
N ILE A 266 -18.43 -15.88 -3.61
CA ILE A 266 -17.95 -15.61 -2.24
C ILE A 266 -16.62 -14.86 -2.30
N LEU A 267 -15.64 -15.37 -3.05
CA LEU A 267 -14.33 -14.73 -3.18
C LEU A 267 -14.43 -13.32 -3.79
N ALA A 268 -15.26 -13.13 -4.83
CA ALA A 268 -15.47 -11.80 -5.40
C ALA A 268 -16.12 -10.84 -4.40
N GLY A 269 -17.08 -11.29 -3.60
CA GLY A 269 -17.78 -10.48 -2.59
C GLY A 269 -16.86 -10.07 -1.44
N LEU A 270 -16.16 -11.04 -0.85
CA LEU A 270 -15.16 -10.79 0.21
C LEU A 270 -14.07 -9.84 -0.30
N ALA A 271 -13.48 -10.14 -1.45
CA ALA A 271 -12.34 -9.39 -1.96
C ALA A 271 -12.73 -7.97 -2.37
N ALA A 272 -13.82 -7.77 -3.12
CA ALA A 272 -14.24 -6.44 -3.54
C ALA A 272 -14.69 -5.56 -2.37
N ALA A 273 -15.37 -6.14 -1.37
CA ALA A 273 -15.74 -5.41 -0.15
C ALA A 273 -14.51 -5.07 0.69
N PHE A 274 -13.52 -5.97 0.75
CA PHE A 274 -12.26 -5.69 1.45
C PHE A 274 -11.42 -4.65 0.72
N THR A 275 -11.45 -4.60 -0.62
CA THR A 275 -10.87 -3.48 -1.38
C THR A 275 -11.54 -2.17 -0.97
N ALA A 276 -12.88 -2.12 -0.92
CA ALA A 276 -13.63 -0.92 -0.50
C ALA A 276 -13.36 -0.49 0.95
N ALA A 277 -13.19 -1.46 1.86
CA ALA A 277 -12.84 -1.19 3.26
C ALA A 277 -11.44 -0.58 3.41
N ASN A 278 -10.52 -0.90 2.50
CA ASN A 278 -9.16 -0.33 2.47
C ASN A 278 -9.07 0.94 1.61
N GLU A 279 -9.92 1.09 0.61
CA GLU A 279 -9.95 2.20 -0.35
C GLU A 279 -11.39 2.61 -0.63
N LEU A 280 -11.85 3.70 -0.01
CA LEU A 280 -13.25 4.13 -0.11
C LEU A 280 -13.79 4.19 -1.57
N PRO A 281 -13.05 4.73 -2.56
CA PRO A 281 -13.54 4.77 -3.94
C PRO A 281 -13.74 3.40 -4.59
N ALA A 282 -13.13 2.33 -4.05
CA ALA A 282 -13.35 0.97 -4.51
C ALA A 282 -14.76 0.43 -4.18
N LEU A 283 -15.60 1.20 -3.46
CA LEU A 283 -17.05 0.95 -3.42
C LEU A 283 -17.66 0.88 -4.83
N ALA A 284 -17.16 1.67 -5.79
CA ALA A 284 -17.58 1.59 -7.18
C ALA A 284 -17.23 0.23 -7.82
N MET A 285 -16.09 -0.37 -7.45
CA MET A 285 -15.71 -1.71 -7.90
C MET A 285 -16.62 -2.78 -7.30
N LEU A 286 -16.91 -2.68 -5.98
CA LEU A 286 -17.87 -3.56 -5.31
C LEU A 286 -19.22 -3.52 -6.03
N VAL A 287 -19.81 -2.33 -6.19
CA VAL A 287 -21.11 -2.19 -6.85
C VAL A 287 -21.05 -2.67 -8.31
N GLY A 288 -20.01 -2.30 -9.06
CA GLY A 288 -19.85 -2.69 -10.46
C GLY A 288 -19.75 -4.21 -10.67
N ILE A 289 -18.97 -4.91 -9.84
CA ILE A 289 -18.89 -6.37 -9.85
C ILE A 289 -20.24 -6.97 -9.47
N GLY A 290 -20.87 -6.48 -8.38
CA GLY A 290 -22.17 -6.95 -7.92
C GLY A 290 -23.25 -6.85 -9.01
N LEU A 291 -23.37 -5.69 -9.67
CA LEU A 291 -24.31 -5.49 -10.77
C LEU A 291 -24.00 -6.40 -11.97
N SER A 292 -22.72 -6.50 -12.37
CA SER A 292 -22.31 -7.40 -13.45
C SER A 292 -22.69 -8.86 -13.18
N LEU A 293 -22.52 -9.32 -11.94
CA LEU A 293 -22.87 -10.68 -11.54
C LEU A 293 -24.39 -10.88 -11.40
N LEU A 294 -25.10 -9.88 -10.89
CA LEU A 294 -26.56 -9.91 -10.71
C LEU A 294 -27.29 -10.06 -12.05
N VAL A 295 -26.82 -9.37 -13.10
CA VAL A 295 -27.38 -9.46 -14.46
C VAL A 295 -27.30 -10.89 -15.02
N ARG A 296 -26.20 -11.60 -14.76
CA ARG A 296 -25.98 -12.94 -15.33
C ARG A 296 -26.50 -14.07 -14.43
N TRP A 297 -26.27 -13.96 -13.13
CA TRP A 297 -26.52 -15.00 -12.14
C TRP A 297 -27.12 -14.42 -10.85
N PRO A 298 -28.40 -13.98 -10.87
CA PRO A 298 -28.99 -13.25 -9.75
C PRO A 298 -29.01 -14.06 -8.47
N ARG A 299 -29.43 -15.33 -8.54
CA ARG A 299 -29.49 -16.21 -7.35
C ARG A 299 -28.12 -16.39 -6.70
N ALA A 300 -27.09 -16.78 -7.47
CA ALA A 300 -25.74 -16.96 -6.95
C ALA A 300 -25.17 -15.65 -6.39
N THR A 301 -25.47 -14.51 -7.01
CA THR A 301 -25.07 -13.20 -6.50
C THR A 301 -25.71 -12.90 -5.14
N LEU A 302 -27.01 -13.16 -4.99
CA LEU A 302 -27.74 -12.89 -3.74
C LEU A 302 -27.40 -13.85 -2.60
N VAL A 303 -27.11 -15.12 -2.88
CA VAL A 303 -26.84 -16.12 -1.81
C VAL A 303 -25.37 -16.31 -1.49
N ALA A 304 -24.45 -15.84 -2.34
CA ALA A 304 -23.01 -16.04 -2.15
C ALA A 304 -22.21 -14.73 -2.16
N TYR A 305 -22.38 -13.88 -3.18
CA TYR A 305 -21.62 -12.62 -3.28
C TYR A 305 -22.08 -11.60 -2.23
N ALA A 306 -23.40 -11.36 -2.12
CA ALA A 306 -23.94 -10.34 -1.23
C ALA A 306 -23.69 -10.65 0.26
N PRO A 307 -23.88 -11.88 0.78
CA PRO A 307 -23.56 -12.21 2.17
C PRO A 307 -22.07 -12.11 2.47
N ALA A 308 -21.21 -12.49 1.52
CA ALA A 308 -19.77 -12.34 1.63
C ALA A 308 -19.34 -10.87 1.72
N ALA A 309 -19.89 -10.00 0.85
CA ALA A 309 -19.64 -8.57 0.93
C ALA A 309 -20.18 -7.94 2.23
N LEU A 310 -21.38 -8.38 2.65
CA LEU A 310 -22.00 -7.93 3.90
C LEU A 310 -21.15 -8.28 5.12
N LEU A 311 -20.51 -9.46 5.15
CA LEU A 311 -19.62 -9.83 6.25
C LEU A 311 -18.49 -8.81 6.45
N VAL A 312 -17.83 -8.39 5.37
CA VAL A 312 -16.75 -7.39 5.44
C VAL A 312 -17.29 -6.01 5.82
N MET A 313 -18.44 -5.64 5.27
CA MET A 313 -19.12 -4.38 5.60
C MET A 313 -19.49 -4.31 7.09
N VAL A 314 -20.09 -5.37 7.63
CA VAL A 314 -20.41 -5.47 9.06
C VAL A 314 -19.14 -5.42 9.89
N ALA A 315 -18.08 -6.14 9.52
CA ALA A 315 -16.81 -6.08 10.23
C ALA A 315 -16.21 -4.66 10.25
N PHE A 316 -16.23 -3.95 9.12
CA PHE A 316 -15.76 -2.57 9.02
C PHE A 316 -16.51 -1.62 9.96
N PHE A 317 -17.85 -1.63 9.91
CA PHE A 317 -18.67 -0.74 10.73
C PHE A 317 -18.69 -1.15 12.20
N ALA A 318 -18.75 -2.43 12.52
CA ALA A 318 -18.74 -2.93 13.90
C ALA A 318 -17.42 -2.58 14.59
N THR A 319 -16.28 -2.77 13.90
CA THR A 319 -14.97 -2.38 14.46
C THR A 319 -14.82 -0.87 14.61
N THR A 320 -15.36 -0.08 13.67
CA THR A 320 -15.38 1.39 13.78
C THR A 320 -16.21 1.85 14.98
N TYR A 321 -17.41 1.29 15.13
CA TYR A 321 -18.30 1.60 16.24
C TYR A 321 -17.72 1.17 17.58
N TYR A 322 -17.11 -0.01 17.65
CA TYR A 322 -16.46 -0.49 18.86
C TYR A 322 -15.29 0.39 19.29
N ALA A 323 -14.50 0.89 18.34
CA ALA A 323 -13.35 1.74 18.63
C ALA A 323 -13.73 3.20 18.98
N HIS A 324 -14.76 3.75 18.34
CA HIS A 324 -15.02 5.19 18.36
C HIS A 324 -16.44 5.60 18.78
N GLY A 325 -17.35 4.67 19.05
CA GLY A 325 -18.76 4.97 19.29
C GLY A 325 -19.50 5.56 18.08
N SER A 326 -18.91 5.46 16.88
CA SER A 326 -19.39 6.06 15.64
C SER A 326 -19.33 5.05 14.50
N LEU A 327 -20.32 5.07 13.59
CA LEU A 327 -20.26 4.32 12.34
C LEU A 327 -19.44 5.05 11.26
N LYS A 328 -19.20 6.36 11.44
CA LYS A 328 -18.40 7.18 10.55
C LYS A 328 -16.92 6.95 10.88
N PRO A 329 -16.08 6.58 9.91
CA PRO A 329 -14.65 6.40 10.14
C PRO A 329 -13.98 7.68 10.66
N PRO A 330 -12.94 7.59 11.51
CA PRO A 330 -12.29 8.75 12.15
C PRO A 330 -11.89 9.86 11.19
N TYR A 331 -11.33 9.51 10.02
CA TYR A 331 -10.87 10.49 9.04
C TYR A 331 -12.00 11.34 8.43
N MET A 332 -13.26 10.92 8.56
CA MET A 332 -14.41 11.67 8.05
C MET A 332 -14.93 12.72 9.04
N HIS A 333 -14.53 12.67 10.32
CA HIS A 333 -14.94 13.62 11.37
C HIS A 333 -14.17 14.94 11.24
N ARG A 334 -14.54 15.72 10.22
CA ARG A 334 -13.92 16.99 9.80
C ARG A 334 -14.95 18.10 9.60
N ASP A 335 -16.07 18.05 10.32
CA ASP A 335 -17.14 19.05 10.19
C ASP A 335 -16.65 20.42 10.69
N GLU A 336 -16.61 21.44 9.85
CA GLU A 336 -16.13 22.77 10.26
C GLU A 336 -17.16 23.53 11.11
N GLU A 337 -18.45 23.18 10.98
CA GLU A 337 -19.56 23.85 11.68
C GLU A 337 -19.84 23.17 13.03
N ASN A 338 -19.64 21.85 13.11
CA ASN A 338 -19.82 21.07 14.33
C ASN A 338 -18.47 20.68 14.97
N VAL A 339 -18.03 21.47 15.95
CA VAL A 339 -16.76 21.24 16.67
C VAL A 339 -16.69 19.86 17.34
N GLU A 340 -17.80 19.33 17.86
CA GLU A 340 -17.81 17.99 18.48
C GLU A 340 -17.65 16.86 17.44
N ASP A 341 -17.97 17.12 16.15
CA ASP A 341 -17.77 16.20 15.03
C ASP A 341 -16.49 16.51 14.23
N ASN A 342 -15.61 17.38 14.76
CA ASN A 342 -14.31 17.71 14.18
C ASN A 342 -13.16 17.20 15.03
N TRP A 343 -12.89 15.90 14.94
CA TRP A 343 -11.92 15.25 15.83
C TRP A 343 -10.46 15.60 15.51
N TYR A 344 -10.21 16.38 14.46
CA TYR A 344 -8.88 16.91 14.13
C TYR A 344 -8.57 18.23 14.83
N ARG A 345 -9.57 18.88 15.44
CA ARG A 345 -9.42 20.15 16.16
C ARG A 345 -9.14 19.90 17.64
N TYR A 346 -7.88 20.07 18.02
CA TYR A 346 -7.43 20.05 19.42
C TYR A 346 -6.18 20.92 19.57
N PRO A 347 -5.80 21.32 20.81
CA PRO A 347 -4.60 22.13 21.03
C PRO A 347 -3.36 21.48 20.41
N ASN A 348 -2.58 22.26 19.66
CA ASN A 348 -1.37 21.82 18.95
C ASN A 348 -1.59 20.74 17.87
N SER A 349 -2.80 20.60 17.33
CA SER A 349 -3.02 19.75 16.16
C SER A 349 -2.30 20.30 14.92
N HIS A 350 -1.54 19.45 14.22
CA HIS A 350 -0.94 19.76 12.91
C HIS A 350 -1.99 20.26 11.91
N TRP A 351 -3.19 19.69 11.96
CA TRP A 351 -4.28 20.00 11.05
C TRP A 351 -4.95 21.34 11.34
N ASN A 352 -4.54 22.06 12.40
CA ASN A 352 -5.01 23.41 12.61
C ASN A 352 -4.40 24.41 11.64
N ASP A 353 -3.16 24.16 11.20
CA ASP A 353 -2.40 25.01 10.29
C ASP A 353 -1.49 24.14 9.40
N PRO A 354 -2.08 23.38 8.44
CA PRO A 354 -1.31 22.46 7.60
C PRO A 354 -0.40 23.23 6.62
N GLN A 355 0.84 22.78 6.49
CA GLN A 355 1.88 23.43 5.68
C GLN A 355 2.38 22.54 4.53
N GLY A 356 3.03 23.14 3.54
CA GLY A 356 3.60 22.45 2.38
C GLY A 356 2.57 21.60 1.64
N MET A 357 2.86 20.32 1.43
CA MET A 357 1.95 19.40 0.74
C MET A 357 0.58 19.29 1.41
N ASP A 358 0.52 19.32 2.74
CA ASP A 358 -0.74 19.13 3.48
C ASP A 358 -1.68 20.33 3.37
N ALA A 359 -1.19 21.51 2.97
CA ALA A 359 -2.03 22.67 2.65
C ALA A 359 -2.90 22.45 1.40
N GLY A 360 -2.45 21.54 0.53
CA GLY A 360 -3.11 21.18 -0.72
C GLY A 360 -2.92 22.23 -1.82
N GLU A 361 -2.80 21.75 -3.06
CA GLU A 361 -2.65 22.58 -4.25
C GLU A 361 -3.88 23.49 -4.44
N GLN A 362 -3.68 24.80 -4.64
CA GLN A 362 -4.77 25.76 -4.82
C GLN A 362 -5.48 25.62 -6.16
N CYS A 363 -4.75 25.28 -7.23
CA CYS A 363 -5.28 25.18 -8.59
C CYS A 363 -5.60 23.72 -8.98
N LYS A 364 -6.87 23.42 -9.30
CA LYS A 364 -7.26 22.05 -9.73
C LYS A 364 -6.53 21.60 -10.99
N GLY A 365 -6.21 22.52 -11.89
CA GLY A 365 -5.46 22.24 -13.12
C GLY A 365 -4.01 21.83 -12.85
N VAL A 366 -3.31 22.56 -11.98
CA VAL A 366 -1.94 22.23 -11.54
C VAL A 366 -1.93 20.88 -10.82
N TYR A 367 -2.89 20.67 -9.92
CA TYR A 367 -3.09 19.40 -9.23
C TYR A 367 -3.27 18.24 -10.21
N THR A 368 -4.17 18.40 -11.19
CA THR A 368 -4.44 17.38 -12.22
C THR A 368 -3.21 17.10 -13.08
N LEU A 369 -2.48 18.14 -13.50
CA LEU A 369 -1.26 18.02 -14.28
C LEU A 369 -0.22 17.17 -13.54
N HIS A 370 0.08 17.53 -12.30
CA HIS A 370 1.10 16.86 -11.50
C HIS A 370 0.66 15.49 -10.97
N ALA A 371 -0.64 15.24 -10.85
CA ALA A 371 -1.21 13.94 -10.53
C ALA A 371 -1.23 12.96 -11.72
N LEU A 372 -1.23 13.44 -12.97
CA LEU A 372 -1.26 12.58 -14.16
C LEU A 372 0.11 12.44 -14.84
N VAL A 373 0.80 13.54 -15.12
CA VAL A 373 2.03 13.53 -15.97
C VAL A 373 3.18 14.34 -15.38
N GLY A 374 3.00 15.00 -14.22
CA GLY A 374 4.06 15.76 -13.55
C GLY A 374 4.71 14.99 -12.41
N HIS A 375 5.05 15.67 -11.30
CA HIS A 375 5.99 15.12 -10.33
C HIS A 375 5.45 13.92 -9.52
N HIS A 376 4.14 13.82 -9.26
CA HIS A 376 3.50 12.63 -8.65
C HIS A 376 2.79 11.74 -9.69
N GLY A 377 3.00 12.02 -10.97
CA GLY A 377 2.08 11.65 -12.04
C GLY A 377 1.94 10.14 -12.27
N LEU A 378 0.72 9.67 -12.49
CA LEU A 378 0.47 8.26 -12.84
C LEU A 378 1.31 7.79 -14.04
N PHE A 379 1.40 8.58 -15.10
CA PHE A 379 2.11 8.20 -16.32
C PHE A 379 3.58 8.57 -16.31
N SER A 380 3.99 9.62 -15.59
CA SER A 380 5.39 10.04 -15.51
C SER A 380 6.19 9.18 -14.53
N MET A 381 5.60 8.84 -13.38
CA MET A 381 6.21 7.94 -12.41
C MET A 381 6.08 6.48 -12.82
N THR A 382 5.00 6.10 -13.52
CA THR A 382 4.80 4.72 -13.98
C THR A 382 4.47 4.65 -15.49
N PRO A 383 5.43 4.95 -16.39
CA PRO A 383 5.17 5.01 -17.83
C PRO A 383 4.59 3.75 -18.48
N ILE A 384 4.72 2.56 -17.86
CA ILE A 384 4.02 1.35 -18.34
C ILE A 384 2.49 1.52 -18.40
N TRP A 385 1.90 2.45 -17.64
CA TRP A 385 0.47 2.74 -17.71
C TRP A 385 0.00 3.33 -19.04
N LEU A 386 0.92 3.85 -19.88
CA LEU A 386 0.61 4.17 -21.27
C LEU A 386 0.17 2.92 -22.06
N LEU A 387 0.79 1.77 -21.80
CA LEU A 387 0.40 0.50 -22.41
C LEU A 387 -0.93 -0.02 -21.84
N ALA A 388 -1.20 0.22 -20.56
CA ALA A 388 -2.50 -0.12 -19.96
C ALA A 388 -3.64 0.70 -20.60
N ALA A 389 -3.45 2.01 -20.78
CA ALA A 389 -4.42 2.88 -21.44
C ALA A 389 -4.64 2.48 -22.91
N ALA A 390 -3.56 2.25 -23.65
CA ALA A 390 -3.63 1.78 -25.04
C ALA A 390 -4.31 0.41 -25.14
N GLY A 391 -4.02 -0.49 -24.19
CA GLY A 391 -4.57 -1.84 -24.18
C GLY A 391 -6.06 -1.86 -23.86
N ALA A 392 -6.49 -1.08 -22.86
CA ALA A 392 -7.89 -0.89 -22.55
C ALA A 392 -8.66 -0.29 -23.74
N GLY A 393 -8.09 0.74 -24.39
CA GLY A 393 -8.67 1.34 -25.60
C GLY A 393 -8.82 0.32 -26.74
N ALA A 394 -7.80 -0.50 -26.98
CA ALA A 394 -7.85 -1.55 -27.99
C ALA A 394 -8.99 -2.55 -27.73
N TRP A 395 -9.13 -3.04 -26.49
CA TRP A 395 -10.23 -3.97 -26.16
C TRP A 395 -11.62 -3.32 -26.15
N LEU A 396 -11.73 -2.04 -25.85
CA LEU A 396 -12.99 -1.31 -25.97
C LEU A 396 -13.45 -1.22 -27.44
N ILE A 397 -12.53 -0.95 -28.35
CA ILE A 397 -12.83 -0.74 -29.78
C ILE A 397 -12.99 -2.09 -30.50
N THR A 398 -12.01 -2.99 -30.38
CA THR A 398 -11.93 -4.22 -31.18
C THR A 398 -12.16 -5.50 -30.38
N GLY A 399 -12.04 -5.45 -29.05
CA GLY A 399 -12.28 -6.61 -28.19
C GLY A 399 -13.75 -7.02 -28.20
N SER A 400 -14.04 -8.24 -27.74
CA SER A 400 -15.40 -8.78 -27.64
C SER A 400 -15.59 -9.58 -26.34
N GLY A 401 -16.85 -9.77 -25.94
CA GLY A 401 -17.22 -10.53 -24.74
C GLY A 401 -16.45 -10.09 -23.50
N LEU A 402 -15.83 -11.06 -22.82
CA LEU A 402 -15.08 -10.87 -21.58
C LEU A 402 -14.01 -9.77 -21.66
N ARG A 403 -13.26 -9.70 -22.78
CA ARG A 403 -12.17 -8.71 -22.95
C ARG A 403 -12.72 -7.28 -22.97
N ARG A 404 -13.82 -7.05 -23.72
CA ARG A 404 -14.47 -5.73 -23.81
C ARG A 404 -15.11 -5.33 -22.47
N GLU A 405 -15.75 -6.26 -21.79
CA GLU A 405 -16.39 -6.01 -20.49
C GLU A 405 -15.36 -5.69 -19.41
N LEU A 406 -14.24 -6.41 -19.37
CA LEU A 406 -13.15 -6.11 -18.44
C LEU A 406 -12.58 -4.71 -18.73
N ALA A 407 -12.30 -4.39 -19.99
CA ALA A 407 -11.82 -3.07 -20.38
C ALA A 407 -12.83 -1.95 -20.04
N PHE A 408 -14.12 -2.18 -20.25
CA PHE A 408 -15.19 -1.26 -19.86
C PHE A 408 -15.24 -1.04 -18.36
N GLY A 409 -15.23 -2.12 -17.58
CA GLY A 409 -15.25 -2.04 -16.11
C GLY A 409 -14.02 -1.33 -15.55
N VAL A 410 -12.82 -1.69 -16.01
CA VAL A 410 -11.56 -1.09 -15.53
C VAL A 410 -11.44 0.38 -15.94
N THR A 411 -11.77 0.72 -17.19
CA THR A 411 -11.74 2.11 -17.67
C THR A 411 -12.79 2.96 -16.95
N GLY A 412 -14.02 2.47 -16.83
CA GLY A 412 -15.10 3.17 -16.11
C GLY A 412 -14.74 3.41 -14.65
N LEU A 413 -14.21 2.38 -13.96
CA LEU A 413 -13.73 2.50 -12.58
C LEU A 413 -12.58 3.51 -12.47
N THR A 414 -11.61 3.46 -13.40
CA THR A 414 -10.49 4.41 -13.43
C THR A 414 -10.99 5.85 -13.56
N VAL A 415 -11.94 6.10 -14.48
CA VAL A 415 -12.54 7.42 -14.68
C VAL A 415 -13.29 7.89 -13.43
N VAL A 416 -14.14 7.04 -12.84
CA VAL A 416 -14.90 7.39 -11.62
C VAL A 416 -13.97 7.80 -10.48
N VAL A 417 -12.90 7.04 -10.26
CA VAL A 417 -11.97 7.32 -9.16
C VAL A 417 -11.08 8.54 -9.43
N LEU A 418 -10.66 8.75 -10.68
CA LEU A 418 -9.95 9.98 -11.07
C LEU A 418 -10.84 11.22 -10.94
N VAL A 419 -12.11 11.15 -11.35
CA VAL A 419 -13.07 12.24 -11.16
C VAL A 419 -13.26 12.53 -9.68
N PHE A 420 -13.37 11.49 -8.85
CA PHE A 420 -13.45 11.64 -7.40
C PHE A 420 -12.25 12.43 -6.85
N TYR A 421 -11.02 11.97 -7.09
CA TYR A 421 -9.82 12.59 -6.52
C TYR A 421 -9.44 13.94 -7.15
N LEU A 422 -9.53 14.08 -8.47
CA LEU A 422 -9.05 15.26 -9.19
C LEU A 422 -10.14 16.35 -9.32
N GLY A 423 -11.41 15.94 -9.38
CA GLY A 423 -12.53 16.85 -9.64
C GLY A 423 -13.35 17.22 -8.40
N LEU A 424 -13.69 16.23 -7.56
CA LEU A 424 -14.69 16.38 -6.51
C LEU A 424 -14.11 16.70 -5.13
N ARG A 425 -12.84 16.39 -4.86
CA ARG A 425 -12.24 16.65 -3.55
C ARG A 425 -11.99 18.15 -3.29
N PRO A 426 -12.16 18.62 -2.04
CA PRO A 426 -11.82 19.99 -1.63
C PRO A 426 -10.31 20.25 -1.64
N GLN A 427 -9.91 21.50 -1.41
CA GLN A 427 -8.51 21.91 -1.47
C GLN A 427 -7.59 21.10 -0.56
N VAL A 428 -8.01 20.90 0.68
CA VAL A 428 -7.23 20.21 1.72
C VAL A 428 -6.84 18.78 1.34
N ASP A 429 -7.52 18.18 0.36
CA ASP A 429 -7.24 16.85 -0.15
C ASP A 429 -6.46 16.87 -1.47
N ARG A 430 -6.05 18.03 -1.99
CA ARG A 430 -5.22 18.16 -3.20
C ARG A 430 -3.73 18.09 -2.86
N ASN A 431 -3.35 17.10 -2.04
CA ASN A 431 -1.99 16.95 -1.50
C ASN A 431 -1.19 15.82 -2.18
N TYR A 432 -1.68 15.28 -3.31
CA TYR A 432 -1.06 14.17 -4.08
C TYR A 432 -0.90 12.86 -3.30
N GLY A 433 -1.57 12.71 -2.16
CA GLY A 433 -1.34 11.62 -1.22
C GLY A 433 -0.41 11.99 -0.06
N GLY A 434 -0.03 13.25 0.10
CA GLY A 434 0.92 13.73 1.10
C GLY A 434 2.37 13.61 0.63
N MET A 435 3.33 13.63 1.56
CA MET A 435 4.75 13.41 1.26
C MET A 435 4.98 11.95 0.87
N THR A 436 4.98 11.64 -0.43
CA THR A 436 4.95 10.25 -0.90
C THR A 436 5.44 10.07 -2.34
N ASN A 437 5.92 8.89 -2.70
CA ASN A 437 6.36 8.61 -4.07
C ASN A 437 5.20 8.19 -4.98
N GLY A 438 4.63 9.16 -5.67
CA GLY A 438 3.56 8.98 -6.66
C GLY A 438 2.15 9.07 -6.08
N LEU A 439 1.12 9.16 -6.93
CA LEU A 439 -0.28 9.27 -6.51
C LEU A 439 -0.82 7.97 -5.89
N ARG A 440 -0.54 7.75 -4.61
CA ARG A 440 -0.77 6.46 -3.92
C ARG A 440 -2.20 5.98 -3.86
N TRP A 441 -3.16 6.89 -3.93
CA TRP A 441 -4.59 6.57 -3.97
C TRP A 441 -5.01 5.73 -5.19
N MET A 442 -4.15 5.64 -6.20
CA MET A 442 -4.39 4.85 -7.40
C MET A 442 -3.62 3.52 -7.42
N PHE A 443 -2.74 3.24 -6.46
CA PHE A 443 -1.87 2.06 -6.55
C PHE A 443 -2.62 0.73 -6.51
N TRP A 444 -3.79 0.70 -5.88
CA TRP A 444 -4.65 -0.48 -5.84
C TRP A 444 -5.22 -0.88 -7.22
N PHE A 445 -5.18 0.00 -8.22
CA PHE A 445 -5.54 -0.33 -9.59
C PHE A 445 -4.49 -1.16 -10.33
N SER A 446 -3.25 -1.23 -9.85
CA SER A 446 -2.13 -1.89 -10.53
C SER A 446 -2.50 -3.24 -11.16
N PRO A 447 -3.09 -4.23 -10.45
CA PRO A 447 -3.46 -5.51 -11.06
C PRO A 447 -4.53 -5.40 -12.15
N LEU A 448 -5.45 -4.43 -12.05
CA LEU A 448 -6.50 -4.20 -13.04
C LEU A 448 -5.90 -3.61 -14.33
N TRP A 449 -5.02 -2.61 -14.19
CA TRP A 449 -4.32 -1.99 -15.31
C TRP A 449 -3.36 -2.95 -15.99
N LEU A 450 -2.67 -3.81 -15.24
CA LEU A 450 -1.83 -4.88 -15.78
C LEU A 450 -2.65 -5.89 -16.60
N ALA A 451 -3.88 -6.21 -16.16
CA ALA A 451 -4.75 -7.12 -16.92
C ALA A 451 -5.21 -6.51 -18.26
N VAL A 452 -5.57 -5.22 -18.29
CA VAL A 452 -6.00 -4.55 -19.54
C VAL A 452 -4.83 -4.10 -20.42
N MET A 453 -3.58 -4.19 -19.95
CA MET A 453 -2.37 -3.95 -20.74
C MET A 453 -2.15 -5.04 -21.81
N SER A 454 -2.70 -6.24 -21.63
CA SER A 454 -2.43 -7.43 -22.46
C SER A 454 -2.37 -7.18 -23.98
N PRO A 455 -3.37 -6.57 -24.65
CA PRO A 455 -3.32 -6.40 -26.10
C PRO A 455 -2.24 -5.40 -26.55
N ALA A 456 -1.89 -4.41 -25.73
CA ALA A 456 -0.78 -3.50 -26.02
C ALA A 456 0.58 -4.20 -25.84
N ALA A 457 0.71 -5.07 -24.83
CA ALA A 457 1.89 -5.91 -24.66
C ALA A 457 2.07 -6.89 -25.84
N ASP A 458 0.99 -7.50 -26.33
CA ASP A 458 1.02 -8.35 -27.53
C ASP A 458 1.30 -7.58 -28.82
N TRP A 459 0.82 -6.35 -28.94
CA TRP A 459 1.20 -5.47 -30.04
C TRP A 459 2.70 -5.13 -30.00
N ALA A 460 3.22 -4.86 -28.80
CA ALA A 460 4.62 -4.53 -28.59
C ALA A 460 5.54 -5.71 -28.90
N SER A 461 5.07 -6.95 -28.68
CA SER A 461 5.84 -8.16 -28.93
C SER A 461 6.14 -8.41 -30.42
N ARG A 462 5.45 -7.72 -31.35
CA ARG A 462 5.53 -8.03 -32.79
C ARG A 462 6.82 -7.56 -33.48
N THR A 463 7.48 -6.51 -32.97
CA THR A 463 8.70 -5.99 -33.59
C THR A 463 9.74 -5.62 -32.55
N ALA A 464 11.03 -5.69 -32.91
CA ALA A 464 12.12 -5.35 -32.00
C ALA A 464 12.04 -3.90 -31.48
N VAL A 465 11.68 -2.95 -32.34
CA VAL A 465 11.51 -1.53 -31.97
C VAL A 465 10.43 -1.34 -30.91
N ARG A 466 9.28 -2.02 -31.07
CA ARG A 466 8.18 -1.88 -30.11
C ARG A 466 8.51 -2.58 -28.78
N ARG A 467 9.18 -3.73 -28.82
CA ARG A 467 9.73 -4.37 -27.61
C ARG A 467 10.69 -3.43 -26.89
N ALA A 468 11.61 -2.80 -27.61
CA ALA A 468 12.55 -1.84 -27.03
C ALA A 468 11.82 -0.67 -26.37
N GLY A 469 10.82 -0.08 -27.04
CA GLY A 469 9.99 0.98 -26.46
C GLY A 469 9.29 0.54 -25.16
N ALA A 470 8.66 -0.64 -25.15
CA ALA A 470 8.03 -1.18 -23.95
C ALA A 470 9.05 -1.46 -22.82
N MET A 471 10.26 -1.93 -23.15
CA MET A 471 11.33 -2.12 -22.17
C MET A 471 11.83 -0.79 -21.58
N VAL A 472 11.87 0.29 -22.35
CA VAL A 472 12.18 1.64 -21.84
C VAL A 472 11.10 2.10 -20.85
N LEU A 473 9.82 1.91 -21.17
CA LEU A 473 8.73 2.25 -20.24
C LEU A 473 8.83 1.47 -18.92
N LEU A 474 9.17 0.17 -19.01
CA LEU A 474 9.41 -0.67 -17.83
C LEU A 474 10.63 -0.18 -17.04
N ALA A 475 11.74 0.16 -17.69
CA ALA A 475 12.94 0.63 -17.03
C ALA A 475 12.70 1.92 -16.23
N PHE A 476 12.00 2.91 -16.79
CA PHE A 476 11.66 4.15 -16.08
C PHE A 476 10.64 3.92 -14.96
N SER A 477 9.69 3.00 -15.14
CA SER A 477 8.74 2.64 -14.08
C SER A 477 9.45 1.96 -12.92
N ALA A 478 10.38 1.04 -13.22
CA ALA A 478 11.19 0.35 -12.22
C ALA A 478 12.17 1.30 -11.50
N LEU A 479 12.80 2.23 -12.23
CA LEU A 479 13.61 3.31 -11.63
C LEU A 479 12.79 4.08 -10.62
N SER A 480 11.61 4.53 -11.02
CA SER A 480 10.73 5.33 -10.17
C SER A 480 10.30 4.57 -8.92
N ALA A 481 10.04 3.26 -9.04
CA ALA A 481 9.59 2.44 -7.92
C ALA A 481 10.74 2.03 -6.97
N ALA A 482 11.97 1.95 -7.50
CA ALA A 482 13.18 1.70 -6.73
C ALA A 482 13.75 2.97 -6.09
N TYR A 483 13.50 4.16 -6.66
CA TYR A 483 14.04 5.43 -6.16
C TYR A 483 13.87 5.62 -4.64
N PRO A 484 12.68 5.41 -4.05
CA PRO A 484 12.50 5.51 -2.61
C PRO A 484 12.80 4.19 -1.89
N THR A 485 13.98 3.59 -2.16
CA THR A 485 14.33 2.25 -1.65
C THR A 485 14.10 2.11 -0.15
N TRP A 486 14.52 3.12 0.62
CA TRP A 486 14.48 3.10 2.08
C TRP A 486 13.20 3.67 2.68
N ASN A 487 12.59 4.68 2.03
CA ASN A 487 11.40 5.33 2.57
C ASN A 487 10.49 5.86 1.44
N PRO A 488 9.30 5.27 1.23
CA PRO A 488 8.33 5.74 0.25
C PRO A 488 7.69 7.09 0.62
N TRP A 489 7.82 7.52 1.87
CA TRP A 489 7.30 8.79 2.39
C TRP A 489 8.28 9.95 2.14
N THR A 490 8.71 10.07 0.89
CA THR A 490 9.64 11.07 0.39
C THR A 490 9.13 11.63 -0.92
N GLN A 491 9.69 12.75 -1.38
CA GLN A 491 9.30 13.32 -2.66
C GLN A 491 9.82 12.46 -3.84
N PRO A 492 9.03 12.32 -4.92
CA PRO A 492 9.45 11.66 -6.16
C PRO A 492 10.74 12.22 -6.76
N TRP A 493 11.47 11.40 -7.52
CA TRP A 493 12.66 11.89 -8.23
C TRP A 493 12.35 13.02 -9.22
N ILE A 494 11.17 13.01 -9.85
CA ILE A 494 10.74 14.09 -10.75
C ILE A 494 10.54 15.39 -9.96
N TYR A 495 9.96 15.31 -8.76
CA TYR A 495 9.80 16.46 -7.88
C TYR A 495 11.17 17.06 -7.53
N ASN A 496 12.11 16.22 -7.07
CA ASN A 496 13.46 16.66 -6.70
C ASN A 496 14.23 17.21 -7.91
N TRP A 497 14.06 16.60 -9.09
CA TRP A 497 14.65 17.10 -10.33
C TRP A 497 14.09 18.47 -10.73
N MET A 498 12.78 18.67 -10.63
CA MET A 498 12.15 19.97 -10.87
C MET A 498 12.65 21.02 -9.89
N GLN A 499 12.75 20.71 -8.59
CA GLN A 499 13.34 21.63 -7.61
C GLN A 499 14.80 21.98 -7.96
N TRP A 500 15.60 20.99 -8.37
CA TRP A 500 16.97 21.22 -8.83
C TRP A 500 17.03 22.13 -10.08
N CYS A 501 16.05 22.03 -10.97
CA CYS A 501 15.88 22.94 -12.11
C CYS A 501 15.37 24.34 -11.73
N GLY A 502 15.12 24.62 -10.44
CA GLY A 502 14.67 25.93 -9.96
C GLY A 502 13.15 26.14 -9.99
N PHE A 503 12.34 25.09 -10.13
CA PHE A 503 10.89 25.22 -10.00
C PHE A 503 10.50 25.41 -8.53
N GLU A 504 9.72 26.45 -8.26
CA GLU A 504 9.01 26.61 -7.00
C GLU A 504 7.78 25.68 -7.00
N LEU A 505 7.91 24.54 -6.34
CA LEU A 505 6.82 23.60 -6.07
C LEU A 505 6.27 23.86 -4.66
N LEU A 506 5.07 23.35 -4.35
CA LEU A 506 4.39 23.54 -3.05
C LEU A 506 5.39 23.44 -1.87
N GLY A 507 5.73 24.61 -1.34
CA GLY A 507 6.65 24.85 -0.23
C GLY A 507 5.94 25.65 0.84
#